data_AF-C3Z1G6-F1
#
_entry.id   AF-C3Z1G6-F1
#
_cell.length_a   1.000
_cell.length_b   1.000
_cell.length_c   1.000
_cell.angle_alpha   90.00
_cell.angle_beta   90.00
_cell.angle_gamma   90.00
#
_symmetry.space_group_name_H-M   'P 1'
#
loop_
_entity.id
_entity.type
_entity.pdbx_description
1 polymer ?
#
loop_
_entity_poly.entity_id
_entity_poly.type
_entity_poly.pdbx_seq_one_letter_code
_entity_poly.pdbx_strand_id
1 'polypeptide(L)'
;MAGVRLEPLSTREKLCYAVGEFSGVMTYDIISMYANIFLLEVVKLTPLAATAVIFGSRVWDVLAYPLLIPVLNASKPNKWGKHKSWMAASTLIVIPSYVLGWYVPGIDSGGKVAWYLVFYSVYLVSQTAYTIAHRTLLMYMTEVPAERDSATTYRTYDPRKEMPPR
;
A
#
# COMPACT_ATOMS: atom_id res chain seq x y z
N MET A 1 -10.99 -23.50 7.88
CA MET A 1 -9.72 -22.97 8.43
C MET A 1 -8.63 -23.46 7.48
N ALA A 2 -8.14 -22.62 6.58
CA ALA A 2 -7.12 -23.04 5.61
C ALA A 2 -5.83 -23.29 6.40
N GLY A 3 -5.38 -24.54 6.42
CA GLY A 3 -4.24 -24.99 7.23
C GLY A 3 -2.99 -24.17 6.94
N VAL A 4 -2.36 -23.70 8.01
CA VAL A 4 -1.02 -23.10 7.95
C VAL A 4 -0.06 -24.16 7.45
N ARG A 5 0.75 -23.83 6.43
CA ARG A 5 1.75 -24.77 5.89
C ARG A 5 2.99 -24.76 6.76
N LEU A 6 3.41 -25.96 7.16
CA LEU A 6 4.70 -26.22 7.83
C LEU A 6 5.84 -26.46 6.82
N GLU A 7 5.53 -26.57 5.52
CA GLU A 7 6.51 -26.75 4.46
C GLU A 7 7.20 -25.44 4.04
N PRO A 8 8.47 -25.50 3.60
CA PRO A 8 9.21 -24.32 3.14
C PRO A 8 8.55 -23.69 1.91
N LEU A 9 8.52 -22.35 1.87
CA LEU A 9 7.93 -21.60 0.76
C LEU A 9 8.80 -21.74 -0.49
N SER A 10 8.18 -22.02 -1.64
CA SER A 10 8.91 -22.08 -2.91
C SER A 10 9.48 -20.70 -3.25
N THR A 11 10.64 -20.66 -3.90
CA THR A 11 11.26 -19.42 -4.40
C THR A 11 10.30 -18.62 -5.28
N ARG A 12 9.40 -19.29 -6.03
CA ARG A 12 8.36 -18.63 -6.83
C ARG A 12 7.34 -17.89 -5.97
N GLU A 13 6.92 -18.48 -4.87
CA GLU A 13 5.95 -17.86 -3.94
C GLU A 13 6.57 -16.66 -3.23
N LYS A 14 7.85 -16.77 -2.81
CA LYS A 14 8.63 -15.66 -2.24
C LYS A 14 8.79 -14.51 -3.25
N LEU A 15 9.07 -14.82 -4.52
CA LEU A 15 9.21 -13.81 -5.57
C LEU A 15 7.88 -13.12 -5.89
N CYS A 16 6.78 -13.88 -6.05
CA CYS A 16 5.46 -13.30 -6.28
C CYS A 16 5.02 -12.39 -5.12
N TYR A 17 5.32 -12.79 -3.88
CA TYR A 17 5.07 -11.95 -2.71
C TYR A 17 5.91 -10.66 -2.73
N ALA A 18 7.20 -10.75 -3.06
CA ALA A 18 8.07 -9.57 -3.15
C ALA A 18 7.62 -8.58 -4.25
N VAL A 19 7.25 -9.09 -5.44
CA VAL A 19 6.74 -8.27 -6.56
C VAL A 19 5.44 -7.56 -6.20
N GLY A 20 4.57 -8.23 -5.42
CA GLY A 20 3.32 -7.67 -4.94
C GLY A 20 3.50 -6.43 -4.05
N GLU A 21 4.53 -6.41 -3.20
CA GLU A 21 4.85 -5.24 -2.37
C GLU A 21 5.66 -4.19 -3.13
N PHE A 22 6.53 -4.60 -4.03
CA PHE A 22 7.37 -3.71 -4.83
C PHE A 22 6.57 -2.67 -5.63
N SER A 23 5.51 -3.12 -6.32
CA SER A 23 4.63 -2.22 -7.09
C SER A 23 3.98 -1.14 -6.20
N GLY A 24 3.58 -1.51 -4.98
CA GLY A 24 3.01 -0.58 -4.02
C GLY A 24 4.00 0.48 -3.56
N VAL A 25 5.23 0.07 -3.23
CA VAL A 25 6.31 0.99 -2.81
C VAL A 25 6.68 1.94 -3.94
N MET A 26 6.83 1.44 -5.18
CA MET A 26 7.13 2.29 -6.33
C MET A 26 6.10 3.40 -6.55
N THR A 27 4.81 3.08 -6.53
CA THR A 27 3.76 4.10 -6.76
C THR A 27 3.75 5.15 -5.66
N TYR A 28 4.00 4.75 -4.42
CA TYR A 28 4.07 5.64 -3.27
C TYR A 28 5.28 6.57 -3.36
N ASP A 29 6.44 6.07 -3.80
CA ASP A 29 7.64 6.87 -4.01
C ASP A 29 7.46 7.89 -5.13
N ILE A 30 6.82 7.50 -6.24
CA ILE A 30 6.49 8.41 -7.35
C ILE A 30 5.61 9.56 -6.85
N ILE A 31 4.55 9.27 -6.10
CA ILE A 31 3.70 10.31 -5.51
C ILE A 31 4.50 11.18 -4.55
N SER A 32 5.32 10.59 -3.69
CA SER A 32 6.09 11.33 -2.68
C SER A 32 7.10 12.29 -3.31
N MET A 33 7.71 11.93 -4.45
CA MET A 33 8.67 12.77 -5.16
C MET A 33 8.01 13.79 -6.08
N TYR A 34 6.97 13.40 -6.83
CA TYR A 34 6.44 14.21 -7.94
C TYR A 34 5.13 14.93 -7.63
N ALA A 35 4.37 14.52 -6.61
CA ALA A 35 3.05 15.13 -6.37
C ALA A 35 3.15 16.64 -6.09
N ASN A 36 4.17 17.08 -5.35
CA ASN A 36 4.33 18.51 -5.05
C ASN A 36 4.65 19.32 -6.32
N ILE A 37 5.58 18.82 -7.15
CA ILE A 37 5.94 19.46 -8.43
C ILE A 37 4.70 19.53 -9.34
N PHE A 38 3.93 18.44 -9.43
CA PHE A 38 2.72 18.40 -10.23
C PHE A 38 1.65 19.41 -9.77
N LEU A 39 1.40 19.51 -8.47
CA LEU A 39 0.43 20.46 -7.92
C LEU A 39 0.83 21.93 -8.19
N LEU A 40 2.13 22.24 -8.19
CA LEU A 40 2.63 23.59 -8.38
C LEU A 40 2.75 23.96 -9.87
N GLU A 41 3.31 23.08 -10.70
CA GLU A 41 3.67 23.41 -12.08
C GLU A 41 2.55 23.10 -13.07
N VAL A 42 1.84 21.99 -12.88
CA VAL A 42 0.79 21.54 -13.80
C VAL A 42 -0.58 22.07 -13.39
N VAL A 43 -0.96 21.84 -12.13
CA VAL A 43 -2.27 22.28 -11.60
C VAL A 43 -2.29 23.78 -11.32
N LYS A 44 -1.11 24.36 -11.07
CA LYS A 44 -0.90 25.78 -10.74
C LYS A 44 -1.60 26.21 -9.45
N LEU A 45 -1.53 25.36 -8.42
CA LEU A 45 -1.98 25.73 -7.08
C LEU A 45 -0.97 26.66 -6.40
N THR A 46 -1.45 27.44 -5.43
CA THR A 46 -0.56 28.20 -4.57
C THR A 46 0.28 27.25 -3.71
N PRO A 47 1.52 27.62 -3.33
CA PRO A 47 2.36 26.79 -2.46
C PRO A 47 1.69 26.38 -1.15
N LEU A 48 0.92 27.28 -0.57
CA LEU A 48 0.15 27.01 0.65
C LEU A 48 -0.93 25.95 0.42
N ALA A 49 -1.65 26.01 -0.70
CA ALA A 49 -2.67 25.02 -1.02
C ALA A 49 -2.07 23.64 -1.33
N ALA A 50 -0.98 23.58 -2.09
CA ALA A 50 -0.31 22.32 -2.43
C ALA A 50 0.21 21.59 -1.19
N THR A 51 0.88 22.33 -0.29
CA THR A 51 1.36 21.77 0.98
C THR A 51 0.23 21.36 1.91
N ALA A 52 -0.86 22.14 1.98
CA ALA A 52 -2.05 21.78 2.75
C ALA A 52 -2.71 20.49 2.23
N VAL A 53 -2.75 20.26 0.92
CA VAL A 53 -3.27 19.02 0.33
C VAL A 53 -2.40 17.82 0.71
N ILE A 54 -1.08 17.93 0.52
CA ILE A 54 -0.17 16.83 0.83
C ILE A 54 -0.22 16.52 2.33
N PHE A 55 -0.09 17.52 3.20
CA PHE A 55 -0.14 17.33 4.64
C PHE A 55 -1.51 16.83 5.11
N GLY A 56 -2.59 17.41 4.59
CA GLY A 56 -3.97 17.00 4.90
C GLY A 56 -4.21 15.53 4.57
N SER A 57 -3.74 15.07 3.40
CA SER A 57 -3.85 13.66 3.01
C SER A 57 -3.08 12.72 3.95
N ARG A 58 -1.94 13.15 4.48
CA ARG A 58 -1.16 12.39 5.47
C ARG A 58 -1.85 12.31 6.82
N VAL A 59 -2.42 13.41 7.29
CA VAL A 59 -3.23 13.42 8.51
C VAL A 59 -4.39 12.44 8.36
N TRP A 60 -5.08 12.47 7.22
CA TRP A 60 -6.19 11.54 6.95
C TRP A 60 -5.74 10.08 6.96
N ASP A 61 -4.60 9.76 6.33
CA ASP A 61 -4.04 8.41 6.35
C ASP A 61 -3.79 7.92 7.78
N VAL A 62 -3.11 8.72 8.61
CA VAL A 62 -2.84 8.40 10.02
C VAL A 62 -4.14 8.16 10.81
N LEU A 63 -5.16 8.98 10.57
CA LEU A 63 -6.47 8.82 11.21
C LEU A 63 -7.23 7.58 10.73
N ALA A 64 -6.95 7.07 9.53
CA ALA A 64 -7.59 5.88 8.99
C ALA A 64 -7.02 4.57 9.58
N TYR A 65 -5.79 4.54 10.11
CA TYR A 65 -5.20 3.36 10.76
C TYR A 65 -6.10 2.70 11.81
N PRO A 66 -6.63 3.42 12.84
CA PRO A 66 -7.49 2.82 13.86
C PRO A 66 -8.83 2.31 13.33
N LEU A 67 -9.26 2.72 12.14
CA LEU A 67 -10.47 2.21 11.49
C LEU A 67 -10.17 0.97 10.64
N LEU A 68 -9.09 1.02 9.86
CA LEU A 68 -8.73 -0.06 8.93
C LEU A 68 -8.35 -1.35 9.65
N ILE A 69 -7.55 -1.27 10.72
CA ILE A 69 -7.01 -2.46 11.39
C ILE A 69 -8.13 -3.31 12.03
N PRO A 70 -9.08 -2.76 12.81
CA PRO A 70 -10.19 -3.54 13.36
C PRO A 70 -11.11 -4.09 12.27
N VAL A 71 -11.38 -3.34 11.20
CA VAL A 71 -12.22 -3.79 10.09
C VAL A 71 -11.59 -4.98 9.36
N LEU A 72 -10.28 -4.91 9.10
CA LEU A 72 -9.54 -6.02 8.55
C LEU A 72 -9.60 -7.22 9.50
N ASN A 73 -9.44 -7.02 10.81
CA ASN A 73 -9.50 -8.10 11.81
C ASN A 73 -10.90 -8.72 11.95
N ALA A 74 -11.96 -7.93 11.91
CA ALA A 74 -13.34 -8.38 12.05
C ALA A 74 -13.89 -9.07 10.78
N SER A 75 -13.24 -8.87 9.63
CA SER A 75 -13.71 -9.40 8.35
C SER A 75 -13.76 -10.93 8.31
N LYS A 76 -14.88 -11.49 7.83
CA LYS A 76 -15.08 -12.93 7.73
C LYS A 76 -14.28 -13.51 6.54
N PRO A 77 -13.70 -14.71 6.68
CA PRO A 77 -13.06 -15.40 5.58
C PRO A 77 -14.09 -15.77 4.51
N ASN A 78 -13.82 -15.41 3.25
CA ASN A 78 -14.61 -15.85 2.10
C ASN A 78 -13.96 -17.08 1.42
N LYS A 79 -14.57 -17.57 0.33
CA LYS A 79 -14.11 -18.75 -0.42
C LYS A 79 -12.68 -18.64 -0.97
N TRP A 80 -12.16 -17.43 -1.17
CA TRP A 80 -10.80 -17.17 -1.68
C TRP A 80 -9.78 -16.80 -0.59
N GLY A 81 -10.22 -16.75 0.67
CA GLY A 81 -9.41 -16.32 1.81
C GLY A 81 -9.58 -14.82 2.09
N LYS A 82 -9.64 -14.52 3.38
CA LYS A 82 -9.85 -13.17 3.95
C LYS A 82 -8.89 -12.13 3.37
N HIS A 83 -7.59 -12.41 3.42
CA HIS A 83 -6.54 -11.45 3.06
C HIS A 83 -6.46 -11.20 1.55
N LYS A 84 -6.56 -12.25 0.71
CA LYS A 84 -6.54 -12.12 -0.75
C LYS A 84 -7.69 -11.27 -1.29
N SER A 85 -8.84 -11.36 -0.65
CA SER A 85 -10.04 -10.61 -1.03
C SER A 85 -9.97 -9.14 -0.63
N TRP A 86 -9.38 -8.86 0.54
CA TRP A 86 -9.04 -7.51 0.94
C TRP A 86 -7.99 -6.87 0.03
N MET A 87 -6.96 -7.62 -0.35
CA MET A 87 -5.97 -7.13 -1.33
C MET A 87 -6.64 -6.77 -2.66
N ALA A 88 -7.47 -7.65 -3.22
CA ALA A 88 -8.17 -7.38 -4.48
C ALA A 88 -9.11 -6.17 -4.38
N ALA A 89 -9.87 -6.05 -3.29
CA ALA A 89 -10.75 -4.90 -3.04
C ALA A 89 -9.96 -3.59 -2.94
N SER A 90 -8.84 -3.59 -2.20
CA SER A 90 -7.97 -2.41 -2.10
C SER A 90 -7.36 -2.05 -3.45
N THR A 91 -6.90 -3.03 -4.25
CA THR A 91 -6.33 -2.77 -5.59
C THR A 91 -7.36 -2.10 -6.51
N LEU A 92 -8.62 -2.52 -6.46
CA LEU A 92 -9.70 -1.90 -7.25
C LEU A 92 -9.94 -0.43 -6.89
N ILE A 93 -9.54 0.02 -5.69
CA ILE A 93 -9.65 1.41 -5.26
C ILE A 93 -8.34 2.17 -5.51
N VAL A 94 -7.19 1.53 -5.30
CA VAL A 94 -5.85 2.13 -5.51
C VAL A 94 -5.65 2.55 -6.97
N ILE A 95 -6.02 1.70 -7.94
CA ILE A 95 -5.81 2.00 -9.36
C ILE A 95 -6.57 3.26 -9.81
N PRO A 96 -7.90 3.38 -9.63
CA PRO A 96 -8.62 4.57 -10.06
C PRO A 96 -8.23 5.80 -9.24
N SER A 97 -7.98 5.68 -7.93
CA SER A 97 -7.55 6.83 -7.12
C SER A 97 -6.18 7.37 -7.56
N TYR A 98 -5.25 6.49 -7.94
CA TYR A 98 -3.97 6.89 -8.51
C TYR A 98 -4.15 7.62 -9.84
N VAL A 99 -4.92 7.06 -10.78
CA VAL A 99 -5.17 7.69 -12.09
C VAL A 99 -5.88 9.04 -11.95
N LEU A 100 -6.89 9.12 -11.07
CA LEU A 100 -7.63 10.37 -10.82
C LEU A 100 -6.81 11.42 -10.06
N GLY A 101 -5.79 10.98 -9.30
CA GLY A 101 -4.82 11.87 -8.66
C GLY A 101 -3.90 12.59 -9.64
N TRP A 102 -3.67 12.04 -10.83
CA TRP A 102 -2.90 12.69 -11.91
C TRP A 102 -3.78 13.40 -12.93
N TYR A 103 -5.09 13.20 -12.88
CA TYR A 103 -6.03 13.90 -13.74
C TYR A 103 -6.15 15.38 -13.33
N VAL A 104 -6.24 16.27 -14.32
CA VAL A 104 -6.40 17.72 -14.10
C VAL A 104 -7.85 18.11 -14.40
N PRO A 105 -8.72 18.23 -13.38
CA PRO A 105 -10.09 18.66 -13.60
C PRO A 105 -10.13 20.15 -13.99
N GLY A 106 -10.97 20.49 -14.97
CA GLY A 106 -11.27 21.86 -15.40
C GLY A 106 -12.19 22.63 -14.44
N ILE A 107 -11.99 22.48 -13.13
CA ILE A 107 -12.79 23.11 -12.08
C ILE A 107 -12.08 24.34 -11.49
N ASP A 108 -12.78 25.08 -10.64
CA ASP A 108 -12.25 26.25 -9.95
C ASP A 108 -11.08 25.90 -9.01
N SER A 109 -10.34 26.92 -8.56
CA SER A 109 -9.18 26.73 -7.69
C SER A 109 -9.54 26.07 -6.34
N GLY A 110 -10.72 26.37 -5.78
CA GLY A 110 -11.21 25.73 -4.55
C GLY A 110 -11.57 24.26 -4.77
N GLY A 111 -12.30 23.96 -5.85
CA GLY A 111 -12.63 22.59 -6.24
C GLY A 111 -11.41 21.72 -6.49
N LYS A 112 -10.34 22.27 -7.10
CA LYS A 112 -9.07 21.55 -7.32
C LYS A 112 -8.45 21.09 -6.00
N VAL A 113 -8.40 21.95 -4.99
CA VAL A 113 -7.85 21.60 -3.67
C VAL A 113 -8.62 20.44 -3.05
N ALA A 114 -9.95 20.51 -3.06
CA ALA A 114 -10.79 19.43 -2.54
C ALA A 114 -10.61 18.12 -3.33
N TRP A 115 -10.52 18.20 -4.66
CA TRP A 115 -10.27 17.06 -5.53
C TRP A 115 -8.99 16.32 -5.15
N TYR A 116 -7.85 17.02 -5.14
CA TYR A 116 -6.57 16.39 -4.83
C TYR A 116 -6.50 15.91 -3.38
N LEU A 117 -7.12 16.63 -2.43
CA LEU A 117 -7.21 16.18 -1.05
C LEU A 117 -7.94 14.84 -0.96
N VAL A 118 -9.09 14.69 -1.61
CA VAL A 118 -9.87 13.44 -1.58
C VAL A 118 -9.11 12.30 -2.25
N PHE A 119 -8.64 12.48 -3.49
CA PHE A 119 -8.03 11.39 -4.24
C PHE A 119 -6.69 10.94 -3.66
N TYR A 120 -5.84 11.87 -3.19
CA TYR A 120 -4.60 11.49 -2.50
C TYR A 120 -4.87 10.83 -1.15
N SER A 121 -5.88 11.30 -0.41
CA SER A 121 -6.28 10.65 0.85
C SER A 121 -6.79 9.23 0.61
N VAL A 122 -7.67 9.04 -0.38
CA VAL A 122 -8.22 7.72 -0.73
C VAL A 122 -7.11 6.78 -1.22
N TYR A 123 -6.18 7.29 -2.03
CA TYR A 123 -5.01 6.53 -2.47
C TYR A 123 -4.18 6.05 -1.28
N LEU A 124 -3.78 6.95 -0.38
CA LEU A 124 -2.95 6.62 0.79
C LEU A 124 -3.63 5.58 1.67
N VAL A 125 -4.90 5.81 2.03
CA VAL A 125 -5.66 4.89 2.89
C VAL A 125 -5.80 3.50 2.25
N SER A 126 -6.09 3.45 0.95
CA SER A 126 -6.25 2.18 0.23
C SER A 126 -4.92 1.44 0.06
N GLN A 127 -3.83 2.18 -0.17
CA GLN A 127 -2.47 1.66 -0.25
C GLN A 127 -2.01 1.10 1.11
N THR A 128 -2.33 1.79 2.21
CA THR A 128 -2.11 1.33 3.59
C THR A 128 -2.89 0.03 3.84
N ALA A 129 -4.18 -0.01 3.49
CA ALA A 129 -5.00 -1.21 3.62
C ALA A 129 -4.44 -2.41 2.84
N TYR A 130 -4.01 -2.19 1.60
CA TYR A 130 -3.32 -3.22 0.80
C TYR A 130 -2.06 -3.72 1.48
N THR A 131 -1.22 -2.80 1.97
CA THR A 131 0.06 -3.14 2.62
C THR A 131 -0.15 -3.96 3.89
N ILE A 132 -1.14 -3.60 4.72
CA ILE A 132 -1.49 -4.35 5.92
C ILE A 132 -2.00 -5.76 5.54
N ALA A 133 -2.91 -5.86 4.56
CA ALA A 133 -3.44 -7.15 4.10
C ALA A 133 -2.35 -8.05 3.50
N HIS A 134 -1.39 -7.46 2.76
CA HIS A 134 -0.25 -8.16 2.18
C HIS A 134 0.69 -8.69 3.27
N ARG A 135 1.09 -7.84 4.22
CA ARG A 135 1.98 -8.23 5.33
C ARG A 135 1.35 -9.26 6.27
N THR A 136 0.06 -9.13 6.53
CA THR A 136 -0.67 -10.12 7.34
C THR A 136 -0.76 -11.46 6.63
N LEU A 137 -0.92 -11.50 5.29
CA LEU A 137 -0.92 -12.74 4.52
C LEU A 137 0.37 -13.56 4.75
N LEU A 138 1.54 -12.93 4.80
CA LEU A 138 2.81 -13.63 5.08
C LEU A 138 2.81 -14.37 6.41
N MET A 139 2.21 -13.79 7.44
CA MET A 139 2.10 -14.43 8.75
C MET A 139 1.22 -15.70 8.71
N TYR A 140 0.25 -15.77 7.80
CA TYR A 140 -0.59 -16.96 7.62
C TYR A 140 -0.03 -17.98 6.62
N MET A 141 0.95 -17.61 5.79
CA MET A 141 1.52 -18.51 4.79
C MET A 141 2.47 -19.55 5.38
N THR A 142 3.21 -19.21 6.44
CA THR A 142 4.10 -20.15 7.13
C THR A 142 4.18 -19.79 8.61
N GLU A 143 4.31 -20.81 9.48
CA GLU A 143 4.56 -20.65 10.92
C GLU A 143 6.04 -20.65 11.28
N VAL A 144 6.90 -21.10 10.36
CA VAL A 144 8.35 -21.21 10.58
C VAL A 144 8.98 -19.81 10.55
N PRO A 145 9.54 -19.31 11.67
CA PRO A 145 10.13 -17.97 11.73
C PRO A 145 11.25 -17.77 10.71
N ALA A 146 12.07 -18.80 10.47
CA ALA A 146 13.15 -18.77 9.48
C ALA A 146 12.66 -18.56 8.04
N GLU A 147 11.49 -19.11 7.68
CA GLU A 147 10.91 -18.92 6.34
C GLU A 147 10.25 -17.55 6.19
N ARG A 148 9.66 -17.00 7.25
CA ARG A 148 9.17 -15.60 7.28
C ARG A 148 10.33 -14.62 7.11
N ASP A 149 11.44 -14.89 7.78
CA ASP A 149 12.66 -14.11 7.68
C ASP A 149 13.29 -14.19 6.30
N SER A 150 13.30 -15.37 5.67
CA SER A 150 13.75 -15.56 4.29
C SER A 150 12.88 -14.80 3.31
N ALA A 151 11.55 -14.90 3.40
CA ALA A 151 10.62 -14.17 2.54
C ALA A 151 10.71 -12.64 2.72
N THR A 152 10.96 -12.18 3.94
CA THR A 152 11.21 -10.75 4.22
C THR A 152 12.55 -10.29 3.65
N THR A 153 13.58 -11.14 3.66
CA THR A 153 14.87 -10.88 3.01
C THR A 153 14.77 -10.85 1.48
N TYR A 154 13.84 -11.58 0.87
CA TYR A 154 13.56 -11.42 -0.57
C TYR A 154 12.93 -10.06 -0.91
N ARG A 155 12.25 -9.42 0.04
CA ARG A 155 11.71 -8.06 -0.10
C ARG A 155 12.79 -6.99 0.09
N THR A 156 13.67 -7.19 1.07
CA THR A 156 14.76 -6.30 1.41
C THR A 156 16.04 -7.05 1.09
N TYR A 157 16.60 -6.90 -0.12
CA TYR A 157 17.84 -7.56 -0.54
C TYR A 157 18.96 -7.28 0.49
N ASP A 158 19.10 -8.16 1.49
CA ASP A 158 20.11 -8.09 2.54
C ASP A 158 21.06 -9.26 2.33
N PRO A 159 22.22 -9.02 1.69
CA PRO A 159 23.19 -10.07 1.37
C PRO A 159 23.86 -10.69 2.60
N ARG A 160 23.54 -10.24 3.83
CA ARG A 160 24.18 -10.71 5.07
C ARG A 160 23.63 -12.02 5.64
N LYS A 161 22.51 -12.55 5.11
CA LYS A 161 21.93 -13.82 5.60
C LYS A 161 22.47 -15.09 4.92
N GLU A 162 23.42 -14.97 3.99
CA GLU A 162 24.05 -16.13 3.32
C GLU A 162 25.30 -16.68 4.03
N MET A 163 25.73 -16.13 5.17
CA MET A 163 26.86 -16.72 5.89
C MET A 163 26.43 -17.97 6.67
N PRO A 164 26.96 -19.17 6.37
CA PRO A 164 26.75 -20.34 7.19
C PRO A 164 27.31 -20.08 8.61
N PRO A 165 26.72 -20.68 9.65
CA PRO A 165 27.26 -20.58 11.00
C PRO A 165 28.70 -21.10 10.99
N ARG A 166 29.65 -20.27 11.48
CA ARG A 166 31.02 -20.68 11.76
C ARG A 166 31.08 -21.54 13.01
#